data_AF-A0AAD6FUJ6-F1
#
_entry.id   AF-A0AAD6FUJ6-F1
#
_cell.length_a   1.000
_cell.length_b   1.000
_cell.length_c   1.000
_cell.angle_alpha   90.00
_cell.angle_beta   90.00
_cell.angle_gamma   90.00
#
_symmetry.space_group_name_H-M   'P 1'
#
loop_
_entity.id
_entity.type
_entity.pdbx_description
1 polymer ?
#
loop_
_entity_poly.entity_id
_entity_poly.type
_entity_poly.pdbx_seq_one_letter_code
_entity_poly.pdbx_strand_id
1 'polypeptide(L)'
;NMIWKKDGLKYLGVFLGNKSIVLRNWEDVIGKIEGKLSKWRWLLPQMSFKGVLAQIQKKLVDFFWEGLHWVPQGVLFLSREEGGQGLIHLASRTATFRIQFLQRYLTGPADLVWRDVSSCILRRVKPLIHKARLDVSSSETPGLTVALCRSKTLCLQQLVDAVGPELSDARALGSLLGLHSVRVAERILQLWSQILSPDDKRLLRSYGQGRAKPDPADPFPEIYLSPGLGELTGPLLKVANQGQMTIHTVDKKTIYMNIVKTTNKNALKDRASTVWSTRLEAFSDNSGKLQLSLQEIIEWLTAKDEELSAQLPIGGDVGAVQHQREFNQAFMEDVKSRGPFIYSVLESAQAFLAQHPFQEPEETLADGKEVSPRRRILNVSRSVWKQANVASDLWEKLTAHCVDRHRHMEMTLERLLQIQAAMEELAVALEQAEGVRAAWEPVGDLFIDSLQDHIDATKLFKEELTQVKEGMKHINDLAHQLAISDVHLSMDNARALEHLNSRWKVLQVEFTAGPVLTV
;
A
#
# COMPACT_ATOMS: atom_id res chain seq x y z
N ASN A 1 3.23 -12.59 -8.60
CA ASN A 1 4.39 -12.64 -9.51
C ASN A 1 4.69 -11.26 -9.94
N MET A 2 5.40 -10.59 -9.07
CA MET A 2 6.54 -9.88 -9.59
C MET A 2 7.63 -10.92 -9.81
N ILE A 3 8.17 -11.03 -11.01
CA ILE A 3 9.46 -11.72 -11.24
C ILE A 3 10.44 -10.58 -11.46
N TRP A 4 11.30 -10.36 -10.48
CA TRP A 4 12.41 -9.43 -10.62
C TRP A 4 13.49 -10.09 -11.48
N LYS A 5 13.94 -9.40 -12.52
CA LYS A 5 15.15 -9.73 -13.27
C LYS A 5 16.04 -8.50 -13.28
N LYS A 6 17.35 -8.70 -13.40
CA LYS A 6 18.37 -7.64 -13.40
C LYS A 6 18.06 -6.48 -14.36
N ASP A 7 17.27 -6.75 -15.42
CA ASP A 7 16.99 -5.81 -16.50
C ASP A 7 15.54 -5.28 -16.52
N GLY A 8 14.65 -5.72 -15.60
CA GLY A 8 13.25 -5.30 -15.58
C GLY A 8 12.29 -6.12 -14.69
N LEU A 9 11.05 -5.67 -14.62
CA LEU A 9 9.99 -6.05 -13.68
C LEU A 9 8.68 -6.42 -14.39
N LYS A 10 8.10 -7.60 -14.17
CA LYS A 10 6.73 -7.89 -14.64
C LYS A 10 5.68 -7.58 -13.55
N TYR A 11 4.65 -6.80 -13.87
CA TYR A 11 3.60 -6.36 -12.95
C TYR A 11 2.23 -6.32 -13.64
N LEU A 12 1.22 -6.99 -13.07
CA LEU A 12 -0.14 -7.07 -13.64
C LEU A 12 -0.15 -7.54 -15.12
N GLY A 13 0.68 -8.52 -15.48
CA GLY A 13 0.83 -8.97 -16.87
C GLY A 13 1.69 -8.05 -17.75
N VAL A 14 2.18 -6.92 -17.22
CA VAL A 14 2.97 -5.91 -17.95
C VAL A 14 4.44 -5.92 -17.48
N PHE A 15 5.35 -6.37 -18.33
CA PHE A 15 6.79 -6.19 -18.30
C PHE A 15 7.21 -4.71 -18.40
N LEU A 16 7.89 -4.22 -17.39
CA LEU A 16 8.46 -2.88 -17.23
C LEU A 16 9.99 -3.01 -17.13
N GLY A 17 10.78 -2.01 -17.51
CA GLY A 17 12.25 -2.09 -17.49
C GLY A 17 12.88 -1.72 -18.82
N ASN A 18 13.96 -2.39 -19.22
CA ASN A 18 14.65 -2.08 -20.48
C ASN A 18 13.76 -2.28 -21.72
N LYS A 19 14.15 -1.71 -22.86
CA LYS A 19 13.37 -1.76 -24.11
C LYS A 19 13.01 -3.19 -24.56
N SER A 20 13.90 -4.17 -24.37
CA SER A 20 13.65 -5.56 -24.80
C SER A 20 12.63 -6.29 -23.90
N ILE A 21 12.60 -5.98 -22.60
CA ILE A 21 11.62 -6.55 -21.67
C ILE A 21 10.23 -5.96 -21.87
N VAL A 22 10.13 -4.64 -22.11
CA VAL A 22 8.83 -3.98 -22.38
C VAL A 22 8.18 -4.50 -23.67
N LEU A 23 8.95 -5.00 -24.64
CA LEU A 23 8.41 -5.61 -25.87
C LEU A 23 7.60 -6.88 -25.61
N ARG A 24 7.89 -7.60 -24.52
CA ARG A 24 7.18 -8.84 -24.15
C ARG A 24 5.74 -8.62 -23.71
N ASN A 25 5.34 -7.38 -23.43
CA ASN A 25 3.95 -7.02 -23.19
C ASN A 25 3.05 -7.24 -24.39
N TRP A 26 3.64 -7.21 -25.58
CA TRP A 26 2.94 -7.25 -26.85
C TRP A 26 2.96 -8.66 -27.46
N GLU A 27 3.68 -9.60 -26.84
CA GLU A 27 3.68 -11.02 -27.20
C GLU A 27 2.27 -11.60 -26.96
N ASP A 28 1.69 -12.21 -28.00
CA ASP A 28 0.39 -12.90 -27.97
C ASP A 28 -0.85 -12.01 -27.71
N VAL A 29 -0.69 -10.69 -27.66
CA VAL A 29 -1.83 -9.75 -27.53
C VAL A 29 -2.75 -9.83 -28.76
N ILE A 30 -2.17 -9.95 -29.96
CA ILE A 30 -2.93 -10.08 -31.20
C ILE A 30 -3.76 -11.37 -31.17
N GLY A 31 -3.18 -12.51 -30.79
CA GLY A 31 -3.90 -13.80 -30.68
C GLY A 31 -5.06 -13.77 -29.68
N LYS A 32 -4.88 -13.10 -28.53
CA LYS A 32 -5.94 -12.91 -27.53
C LYS A 32 -7.07 -12.02 -28.01
N ILE A 33 -6.75 -10.94 -28.73
CA ILE A 33 -7.74 -10.05 -29.32
C ILE A 33 -8.48 -10.77 -30.45
N GLU A 34 -7.78 -11.48 -31.33
CA GLU A 34 -8.35 -12.32 -32.38
C GLU A 34 -9.25 -13.42 -31.80
N GLY A 35 -8.85 -14.06 -30.70
CA GLY A 35 -9.65 -15.05 -29.98
C GLY A 35 -10.90 -14.46 -29.31
N LYS A 36 -10.87 -13.20 -28.87
CA LYS A 36 -12.05 -12.48 -28.37
C LYS A 36 -12.95 -11.97 -29.51
N LEU A 37 -12.38 -11.57 -30.65
CA LEU A 37 -13.09 -11.13 -31.85
C LEU A 37 -13.71 -12.28 -32.64
N SER A 38 -13.11 -13.47 -32.61
CA SER A 38 -13.63 -14.67 -33.26
C SER A 38 -14.98 -15.11 -32.66
N LYS A 39 -15.26 -14.75 -31.40
CA LYS A 39 -16.58 -14.93 -30.76
C LYS A 39 -17.67 -14.06 -31.38
N TRP A 40 -17.31 -13.06 -32.18
CA TRP A 40 -18.22 -12.13 -32.85
C TRP A 40 -18.25 -12.33 -34.37
N ARG A 41 -17.83 -13.50 -34.86
CA ARG A 41 -17.81 -13.85 -36.29
C ARG A 41 -19.12 -13.50 -37.05
N TRP A 42 -20.28 -13.57 -36.38
CA TRP A 42 -21.58 -13.25 -36.97
C TRP A 42 -21.96 -11.75 -36.90
N LEU A 43 -21.36 -10.97 -35.99
CA LEU A 43 -21.62 -9.53 -35.83
C LEU A 43 -20.67 -8.67 -36.69
N LEU A 44 -19.42 -9.10 -36.86
CA LEU A 44 -18.39 -8.35 -37.59
C LEU A 44 -18.80 -7.94 -39.03
N PRO A 45 -19.48 -8.80 -39.82
CA PRO A 45 -19.92 -8.42 -41.17
C PRO A 45 -21.05 -7.38 -41.20
N GLN A 46 -21.82 -7.26 -40.11
CA GLN A 46 -22.96 -6.35 -40.00
C GLN A 46 -22.58 -4.99 -39.38
N MET A 47 -21.35 -4.84 -38.92
CA MET A 47 -20.87 -3.62 -38.27
C MET A 47 -20.13 -2.70 -39.25
N SER A 48 -20.38 -1.39 -39.14
CA SER A 48 -19.53 -0.41 -39.83
C SER A 48 -18.08 -0.49 -39.32
N PHE A 49 -17.11 -0.17 -40.18
CA PHE A 49 -15.68 -0.15 -39.84
C PHE A 49 -15.38 0.70 -38.58
N LYS A 50 -16.11 1.81 -38.41
CA LYS A 50 -16.06 2.65 -37.20
C LYS A 50 -16.54 1.92 -35.95
N GLY A 51 -17.62 1.14 -36.07
CA GLY A 51 -18.16 0.31 -34.99
C GLY A 51 -17.22 -0.81 -34.57
N VAL A 52 -16.59 -1.49 -35.53
CA VAL A 52 -15.61 -2.57 -35.26
C VAL A 52 -14.40 -2.02 -34.50
N LEU A 53 -13.82 -0.92 -34.96
CA LEU A 53 -12.68 -0.28 -34.29
C LEU A 53 -13.02 0.19 -32.86
N ALA A 54 -14.21 0.76 -32.66
CA ALA A 54 -14.66 1.19 -31.33
C ALA A 54 -14.79 0.00 -30.37
N GLN A 55 -15.27 -1.16 -30.83
CA GLN A 55 -15.36 -2.34 -29.98
C GLN A 55 -14.00 -3.00 -29.72
N ILE A 56 -13.09 -3.02 -30.69
CA ILE A 56 -11.70 -3.47 -30.48
C ILE A 56 -11.02 -2.57 -29.44
N GLN A 57 -11.17 -1.26 -29.57
CA GLN A 57 -10.65 -0.30 -28.60
C GLN A 57 -11.28 -0.51 -27.23
N LYS A 58 -12.60 -0.73 -27.15
CA LYS A 58 -13.29 -1.07 -25.91
C LYS A 58 -12.71 -2.34 -25.29
N LYS A 59 -12.51 -3.42 -26.05
CA LYS A 59 -11.92 -4.67 -25.55
C LYS A 59 -10.45 -4.52 -25.13
N LEU A 60 -9.68 -3.68 -25.80
CA LEU A 60 -8.32 -3.33 -25.40
C LEU A 60 -8.34 -2.55 -24.07
N VAL A 61 -9.18 -1.52 -23.97
CA VAL A 61 -9.34 -0.74 -22.74
C VAL A 61 -9.85 -1.63 -21.60
N ASP A 62 -10.89 -2.43 -21.85
CA ASP A 62 -11.44 -3.41 -20.90
C ASP A 62 -10.38 -4.43 -20.49
N PHE A 63 -9.52 -4.91 -21.39
CA PHE A 63 -8.40 -5.82 -21.07
C PHE A 63 -7.39 -5.17 -20.12
N PHE A 64 -7.09 -3.88 -20.29
CA PHE A 64 -6.31 -3.10 -19.32
C PHE A 64 -7.12 -2.72 -18.06
N TRP A 65 -8.44 -2.91 -18.06
CA TRP A 65 -9.40 -2.38 -17.08
C TRP A 65 -10.33 -3.44 -16.47
N GLU A 66 -9.96 -4.73 -16.47
CA GLU A 66 -10.66 -5.80 -15.72
C GLU A 66 -10.46 -5.60 -14.19
N GLY A 67 -10.78 -4.40 -13.68
CA GLY A 67 -10.91 -4.03 -12.28
C GLY A 67 -9.62 -3.75 -11.51
N LEU A 68 -8.44 -3.75 -12.15
CA LEU A 68 -7.16 -3.82 -11.42
C LEU A 68 -6.11 -2.74 -11.76
N HIS A 69 -6.42 -1.77 -12.64
CA HIS A 69 -5.48 -0.70 -12.98
C HIS A 69 -5.94 0.66 -12.43
N TRP A 70 -5.07 1.34 -11.67
CA TRP A 70 -5.36 2.60 -10.98
C TRP A 70 -5.14 3.85 -11.84
N VAL A 71 -4.83 3.68 -13.14
CA VAL A 71 -4.49 4.75 -14.08
C VAL A 71 -5.71 5.13 -14.92
N PRO A 72 -6.34 6.29 -14.72
CA PRO A 72 -7.57 6.66 -15.44
C PRO A 72 -7.41 6.59 -16.95
N GLN A 73 -8.50 6.25 -17.63
CA GLN A 73 -8.56 6.10 -19.09
C GLN A 73 -7.93 7.27 -19.85
N GLY A 74 -8.12 8.51 -19.38
CA GLY A 74 -7.56 9.72 -20.00
C GLY A 74 -6.03 9.79 -20.01
N VAL A 75 -5.35 9.17 -19.03
CA VAL A 75 -3.88 9.13 -18.93
C VAL A 75 -3.29 8.08 -19.89
N LEU A 76 -4.04 7.01 -20.18
CA LEU A 76 -3.58 5.97 -21.12
C LEU A 76 -3.35 6.52 -22.53
N PHE A 77 -4.12 7.55 -22.91
CA PHE A 77 -4.05 8.19 -24.22
C PHE A 77 -2.94 9.23 -24.36
N LEU A 78 -2.29 9.62 -23.25
CA LEU A 78 -1.13 10.49 -23.29
C LEU A 78 0.09 9.73 -23.84
N SER A 79 1.03 10.49 -24.42
CA SER A 79 2.28 9.92 -24.92
C SER A 79 3.13 9.37 -23.76
N ARG A 80 4.02 8.42 -24.08
CA ARG A 80 4.95 7.85 -23.09
C ARG A 80 5.88 8.90 -22.47
N GLU A 81 6.20 9.95 -23.23
CA GLU A 81 7.04 11.08 -22.80
C GLU A 81 6.34 11.95 -21.74
N GLU A 82 5.00 11.93 -21.69
CA GLU A 82 4.19 12.72 -20.75
C GLU A 82 3.56 11.86 -19.64
N GLY A 83 4.08 10.66 -19.39
CA GLY A 83 3.61 9.76 -18.34
C GLY A 83 2.40 8.88 -18.70
N GLY A 84 1.99 8.86 -19.98
CA GLY A 84 0.93 7.99 -20.48
C GLY A 84 1.40 6.65 -21.05
N GLN A 85 0.47 5.86 -21.58
CA GLN A 85 0.74 4.53 -22.19
C GLN A 85 0.80 4.56 -23.72
N GLY A 86 0.60 5.72 -24.35
CA GLY A 86 0.66 5.88 -25.80
C GLY A 86 -0.51 5.25 -26.55
N LEU A 87 -1.64 4.98 -25.89
CA LEU A 87 -2.84 4.49 -26.56
C LEU A 87 -3.40 5.58 -27.48
N ILE A 88 -3.93 5.16 -28.63
CA ILE A 88 -4.51 6.08 -29.59
C ILE A 88 -5.96 6.37 -29.21
N HIS A 89 -6.25 7.63 -28.90
CA HIS A 89 -7.62 8.10 -28.74
C HIS A 89 -8.23 8.39 -30.11
N LEU A 90 -9.13 7.52 -30.58
CA LEU A 90 -9.72 7.59 -31.94
C LEU A 90 -10.41 8.92 -32.24
N ALA A 91 -11.16 9.47 -31.27
CA ALA A 91 -11.83 10.75 -31.44
C ALA A 91 -10.82 11.90 -31.60
N SER A 92 -9.76 11.93 -30.77
CA SER A 92 -8.69 12.93 -30.89
C SER A 92 -7.92 12.77 -32.20
N ARG A 93 -7.66 11.54 -32.64
CA ARG A 93 -7.00 11.25 -33.93
C ARG A 93 -7.85 11.72 -35.10
N THR A 94 -9.16 11.48 -35.06
CA THR A 94 -10.10 11.96 -36.10
C THR A 94 -10.14 13.48 -36.15
N ALA A 95 -10.22 14.15 -35.00
CA ALA A 95 -10.17 15.61 -34.92
C ALA A 95 -8.83 16.17 -35.40
N THR A 96 -7.71 15.53 -35.07
CA THR A 96 -6.37 15.87 -35.57
C THR A 96 -6.31 15.78 -37.09
N PHE A 97 -6.86 14.71 -37.67
CA PHE A 97 -6.90 14.56 -39.13
C PHE A 97 -7.74 15.65 -39.80
N ARG A 98 -8.88 16.04 -39.19
CA ARG A 98 -9.71 17.15 -39.69
C ARG A 98 -8.97 18.48 -39.66
N ILE A 99 -8.23 18.76 -38.58
CA ILE A 99 -7.42 19.99 -38.45
C ILE A 99 -6.23 19.95 -39.42
N GLN A 100 -5.56 18.80 -39.61
CA GLN A 100 -4.52 18.64 -40.63
C GLN A 100 -5.05 18.82 -42.05
N PHE A 101 -6.27 18.36 -42.33
CA PHE A 101 -6.91 18.60 -43.61
C PHE A 101 -7.12 20.10 -43.84
N LEU A 102 -7.65 20.81 -42.83
CA LEU A 102 -7.82 22.27 -42.89
C LEU A 102 -6.48 23.00 -43.05
N GLN A 103 -5.44 22.62 -42.28
CA GLN A 103 -4.09 23.13 -42.43
C GLN A 103 -3.60 22.97 -43.87
N ARG A 104 -3.66 21.76 -44.45
CA ARG A 104 -3.20 21.52 -45.82
C ARG A 104 -4.04 22.20 -46.90
N TYR A 105 -5.34 22.36 -46.64
CA TYR A 105 -6.26 23.02 -47.56
C TYR A 105 -6.02 24.53 -47.61
N LEU A 106 -5.83 25.16 -46.44
CA LEU A 106 -5.64 26.60 -46.33
C LEU A 106 -4.20 27.04 -46.62
N THR A 107 -3.21 26.22 -46.23
CA THR A 107 -1.81 26.64 -46.13
C THR A 107 -0.84 25.79 -46.95
N GLY A 108 -1.33 24.71 -47.57
CA GLY A 108 -0.49 23.81 -48.33
C GLY A 108 -0.08 24.34 -49.71
N PRO A 109 0.72 23.59 -50.45
CA PRO A 109 1.07 23.88 -51.84
C PRO A 109 -0.17 24.00 -52.76
N ALA A 110 -0.12 24.91 -53.73
CA ALA A 110 -1.23 25.17 -54.65
C ALA A 110 -1.51 24.04 -55.66
N ASP A 111 -0.56 23.11 -55.83
CA ASP A 111 -0.59 21.98 -56.77
C ASP A 111 -1.35 20.74 -56.25
N LEU A 112 -2.00 20.84 -55.08
CA LEU A 112 -2.76 19.74 -54.51
C LEU A 112 -4.04 19.47 -55.32
N VAL A 113 -4.03 18.39 -56.11
CA VAL A 113 -5.13 17.94 -57.01
C VAL A 113 -6.51 17.87 -56.33
N TRP A 114 -6.55 17.58 -55.02
CA TRP A 114 -7.80 17.51 -54.26
C TRP A 114 -8.30 18.85 -53.74
N ARG A 115 -7.50 19.93 -53.82
CA ARG A 115 -7.84 21.27 -53.33
C ARG A 115 -8.97 21.87 -54.13
N ASP A 116 -8.94 21.78 -55.45
CA ASP A 116 -9.99 22.31 -56.32
C ASP A 116 -11.30 21.56 -56.10
N VAL A 117 -11.24 20.23 -56.03
CA VAL A 117 -12.40 19.38 -55.72
C VAL A 117 -12.96 19.72 -54.34
N SER A 118 -12.11 19.85 -53.33
CA SER A 118 -12.51 20.23 -51.97
C SER A 118 -13.05 21.64 -51.91
N SER A 119 -12.49 22.57 -52.70
CA SER A 119 -12.98 23.94 -52.85
C SER A 119 -14.36 23.95 -53.50
N CYS A 120 -14.60 23.13 -54.53
CA CYS A 120 -15.92 22.99 -55.13
C CYS A 120 -16.94 22.41 -54.13
N ILE A 121 -16.54 21.44 -53.32
CA ILE A 121 -17.40 20.84 -52.28
C ILE A 121 -17.69 21.86 -51.16
N LEU A 122 -16.68 22.59 -50.70
CA LEU A 122 -16.78 23.59 -49.64
C LEU A 122 -17.50 24.87 -50.12
N ARG A 123 -17.31 25.30 -51.38
CA ARG A 123 -18.09 26.38 -52.00
C ARG A 123 -19.55 25.97 -52.24
N ARG A 124 -19.84 24.67 -52.38
CA ARG A 124 -21.20 24.14 -52.38
C ARG A 124 -21.83 24.05 -50.99
N VAL A 125 -21.08 24.31 -49.91
CA VAL A 125 -21.67 24.55 -48.59
C VAL A 125 -22.40 25.88 -48.68
N LYS A 126 -23.69 25.83 -48.38
CA LYS A 126 -24.64 26.93 -48.58
C LYS A 126 -24.58 27.85 -47.36
N PRO A 127 -23.81 28.97 -47.35
CA PRO A 127 -23.56 29.76 -46.14
C PRO A 127 -24.80 30.41 -45.52
N LEU A 128 -25.91 30.48 -46.27
CA LEU A 128 -27.19 31.02 -45.80
C LEU A 128 -28.13 29.97 -45.19
N ILE A 129 -27.79 28.67 -45.23
CA ILE A 129 -28.65 27.59 -44.69
C ILE A 129 -27.84 26.48 -44.00
N HIS A 130 -28.52 25.56 -43.30
CA HIS A 130 -27.94 24.38 -42.63
C HIS A 130 -26.89 24.69 -41.54
N LYS A 131 -27.23 25.60 -40.63
CA LYS A 131 -26.44 26.02 -39.45
C LYS A 131 -25.11 26.71 -39.80
N ALA A 132 -25.01 27.27 -41.00
CA ALA A 132 -23.92 28.16 -41.35
C ALA A 132 -24.03 29.51 -40.60
N ARG A 133 -22.95 30.31 -40.57
CA ARG A 133 -22.91 31.58 -39.81
C ARG A 133 -24.05 32.54 -40.16
N LEU A 134 -24.52 32.54 -41.41
CA LEU A 134 -25.56 33.43 -41.91
C LEU A 134 -26.91 32.71 -42.08
N ASP A 135 -27.07 31.52 -41.50
CA ASP A 135 -28.33 30.80 -41.50
C ASP A 135 -29.31 31.42 -40.49
N VAL A 136 -30.35 32.08 -41.01
CA VAL A 136 -31.46 32.64 -40.23
C VAL A 136 -32.70 31.75 -40.29
N SER A 137 -32.60 30.55 -40.87
CA SER A 137 -33.73 29.61 -40.91
C SER A 137 -34.01 29.09 -39.50
N SER A 138 -35.17 29.49 -38.97
CA SER A 138 -35.63 29.15 -37.64
C SER A 138 -37.16 28.97 -37.66
N SER A 139 -37.74 28.69 -36.49
CA SER A 139 -39.19 28.70 -36.32
C SER A 139 -39.83 30.05 -36.68
N GLU A 140 -39.05 31.15 -36.66
CA GLU A 140 -39.52 32.49 -36.99
C GLU A 140 -39.51 32.81 -38.49
N THR A 141 -38.86 31.98 -39.31
CA THR A 141 -38.74 32.14 -40.77
C THR A 141 -39.14 30.86 -41.51
N PRO A 142 -40.40 30.39 -41.33
CA PRO A 142 -40.84 29.11 -41.89
C PRO A 142 -40.79 29.13 -43.42
N GLY A 143 -40.24 28.06 -44.01
CA GLY A 143 -40.13 27.91 -45.47
C GLY A 143 -38.99 28.70 -46.12
N LEU A 144 -38.22 29.51 -45.37
CA LEU A 144 -37.09 30.28 -45.91
C LEU A 144 -36.02 29.38 -46.56
N THR A 145 -35.66 28.26 -45.93
CA THR A 145 -34.70 27.30 -46.48
C THR A 145 -35.14 26.77 -47.84
N VAL A 146 -36.45 26.53 -48.01
CA VAL A 146 -37.03 26.04 -49.27
C VAL A 146 -37.04 27.15 -50.32
N ALA A 147 -37.40 28.37 -49.94
CA ALA A 147 -37.38 29.53 -50.82
C ALA A 147 -35.96 29.88 -51.33
N LEU A 148 -34.95 29.79 -50.45
CA LEU A 148 -33.54 29.97 -50.80
C LEU A 148 -33.03 28.85 -51.71
N CYS A 149 -33.41 27.60 -51.45
CA CYS A 149 -33.06 26.48 -52.33
C CYS A 149 -33.72 26.60 -53.71
N ARG A 150 -34.99 27.04 -53.77
CA ARG A 150 -35.74 27.22 -55.02
C ARG A 150 -35.15 28.34 -55.88
N SER A 151 -34.83 29.47 -55.26
CA SER A 151 -34.22 30.64 -55.94
C SER A 151 -32.73 30.47 -56.24
N LYS A 152 -32.08 29.41 -55.74
CA LYS A 152 -30.62 29.19 -55.80
C LYS A 152 -29.80 30.32 -55.15
N THR A 153 -30.41 31.11 -54.26
CA THR A 153 -29.75 32.16 -53.48
C THR A 153 -29.19 31.55 -52.21
N LEU A 154 -28.00 30.97 -52.32
CA LEU A 154 -27.40 30.16 -51.25
C LEU A 154 -26.14 30.82 -50.66
N CYS A 155 -25.60 31.83 -51.34
CA CYS A 155 -24.41 32.58 -50.96
C CYS A 155 -24.71 34.05 -50.61
N LEU A 156 -23.92 34.63 -49.70
CA LEU A 156 -24.06 36.04 -49.32
C LEU A 156 -23.92 36.99 -50.52
N GLN A 157 -23.04 36.69 -51.47
CA GLN A 157 -22.89 37.48 -52.69
C GLN A 157 -24.20 37.56 -53.47
N GLN A 158 -24.87 36.43 -53.73
CA GLN A 158 -26.12 36.38 -54.47
C GLN A 158 -27.25 37.15 -53.77
N LEU A 159 -27.23 37.17 -52.43
CA LEU A 159 -28.18 37.95 -51.63
C LEU A 159 -27.90 39.46 -51.72
N VAL A 160 -26.63 39.85 -51.60
CA VAL A 160 -26.18 41.25 -51.66
C VAL A 160 -26.37 41.83 -53.07
N ASP A 161 -26.12 41.05 -54.11
CA ASP A 161 -26.34 41.45 -55.51
C ASP A 161 -27.82 41.76 -55.78
N ALA A 162 -28.74 41.08 -55.08
CA ALA A 162 -30.18 41.27 -55.26
C ALA A 162 -30.79 42.36 -54.36
N VAL A 163 -30.31 42.52 -53.13
CA VAL A 163 -30.93 43.40 -52.11
C VAL A 163 -30.09 44.65 -51.82
N GLY A 164 -28.89 44.71 -52.39
CA GLY A 164 -27.91 45.76 -52.14
C GLY A 164 -27.10 45.52 -50.85
N PRO A 165 -25.98 46.27 -50.69
CA PRO A 165 -25.02 46.08 -49.60
C PRO A 165 -25.57 46.45 -48.22
N GLU A 166 -26.67 47.20 -48.15
CA GLU A 166 -27.32 47.59 -46.89
C GLU A 166 -28.39 46.60 -46.44
N LEU A 167 -28.68 45.56 -47.23
CA LEU A 167 -29.73 44.58 -46.98
C LEU A 167 -31.08 45.24 -46.64
N SER A 168 -31.45 46.29 -47.37
CA SER A 168 -32.62 47.13 -47.08
C SER A 168 -33.77 46.95 -48.08
N ASP A 169 -33.51 46.39 -49.27
CA ASP A 169 -34.53 46.22 -50.31
C ASP A 169 -35.40 44.96 -50.10
N ALA A 170 -36.39 45.08 -49.22
CA ALA A 170 -37.34 44.02 -48.94
C ALA A 170 -38.21 43.63 -50.14
N ARG A 171 -38.43 44.53 -51.11
CA ARG A 171 -39.20 44.20 -52.31
C ARG A 171 -38.38 43.32 -53.24
N ALA A 172 -37.11 43.66 -53.46
CA ALA A 172 -36.20 42.85 -54.26
C ALA A 172 -36.01 41.45 -53.64
N LEU A 173 -35.87 41.36 -52.31
CA LEU A 173 -35.82 40.07 -51.63
C LEU A 173 -37.12 39.28 -51.81
N GLY A 174 -38.27 39.94 -51.67
CA GLY A 174 -39.58 39.33 -51.85
C GLY A 174 -39.76 38.74 -53.24
N SER A 175 -39.36 39.48 -54.28
CA SER A 175 -39.37 39.03 -55.68
C SER A 175 -38.40 37.86 -55.92
N LEU A 176 -37.19 37.92 -55.37
CA LEU A 176 -36.17 36.88 -55.55
C LEU A 176 -36.56 35.54 -54.93
N LEU A 177 -37.12 35.58 -53.71
CA LEU A 177 -37.49 34.38 -52.96
C LEU A 177 -38.92 33.90 -53.24
N GLY A 178 -39.72 34.70 -53.95
CA GLY A 178 -41.13 34.44 -54.21
C GLY A 178 -41.96 34.51 -52.93
N LEU A 179 -41.69 35.52 -52.09
CA LEU A 179 -42.44 35.80 -50.86
C LEU A 179 -43.61 36.73 -51.19
N HIS A 180 -44.82 36.36 -50.78
CA HIS A 180 -46.02 37.16 -51.02
C HIS A 180 -46.18 38.36 -50.06
N SER A 181 -45.34 38.45 -49.02
CA SER A 181 -45.43 39.47 -47.98
C SER A 181 -44.12 40.24 -47.83
N VAL A 182 -44.18 41.54 -48.10
CA VAL A 182 -43.04 42.47 -47.92
C VAL A 182 -42.61 42.54 -46.45
N ARG A 183 -43.55 42.46 -45.51
CA ARG A 183 -43.25 42.44 -44.06
C ARG A 183 -42.42 41.21 -43.65
N VAL A 184 -42.65 40.06 -44.31
CA VAL A 184 -41.86 38.85 -44.07
C VAL A 184 -40.45 39.01 -44.63
N ALA A 185 -40.30 39.61 -45.82
CA ALA A 185 -39.00 39.93 -46.39
C ALA A 185 -38.21 40.94 -45.53
N GLU A 186 -38.87 42.00 -45.02
CA GLU A 186 -38.28 42.96 -44.08
C GLU A 186 -37.77 42.28 -42.82
N ARG A 187 -38.56 41.38 -42.23
CA ARG A 187 -38.17 40.65 -41.01
C ARG A 187 -36.97 39.73 -41.25
N ILE A 188 -36.91 39.05 -42.40
CA ILE A 188 -35.77 38.21 -42.78
C ILE A 188 -34.49 39.06 -42.97
N LEU A 189 -34.61 40.22 -43.63
CA LEU A 189 -33.50 41.15 -43.79
C LEU A 189 -33.01 41.72 -42.46
N GLN A 190 -33.93 42.02 -41.54
CA GLN A 190 -33.58 42.45 -40.18
C GLN A 190 -32.77 41.38 -39.45
N LEU A 191 -33.16 40.10 -39.54
CA LEU A 191 -32.41 39.00 -38.93
C LEU A 191 -31.00 38.87 -39.52
N TRP A 192 -30.83 38.98 -40.85
CA TRP A 192 -29.50 38.99 -41.46
C TRP A 192 -28.68 40.23 -41.07
N SER A 193 -29.31 41.40 -41.00
CA SER A 193 -28.68 42.64 -40.54
C SER A 193 -28.24 42.55 -39.08
N GLN A 194 -28.96 41.83 -38.22
CA GLN A 194 -28.57 41.61 -36.82
C GLN A 194 -27.37 40.65 -36.66
N ILE A 195 -27.20 39.69 -37.57
CA ILE A 195 -26.07 38.74 -37.55
C ILE A 195 -24.76 39.40 -38.01
N LEU A 196 -24.85 40.38 -38.92
CA LEU A 196 -23.68 41.08 -39.43
C LEU A 196 -23.18 42.12 -38.43
N SER A 197 -21.89 42.07 -38.10
CA SER A 197 -21.25 43.07 -37.24
C SER A 197 -21.19 44.45 -37.92
N PRO A 198 -20.99 45.55 -37.16
CA PRO A 198 -20.77 46.87 -37.75
C PRO A 198 -19.61 46.89 -38.77
N ASP A 199 -18.58 46.08 -38.55
CA ASP A 199 -17.45 45.88 -39.46
C ASP A 199 -17.84 45.15 -40.74
N ASP A 200 -18.62 44.06 -40.62
CA ASP A 200 -19.13 43.34 -41.78
C ASP A 200 -19.97 44.26 -42.68
N LYS A 201 -20.79 45.13 -42.08
CA LYS A 201 -21.60 46.12 -42.82
C LYS A 201 -20.75 47.20 -43.49
N ARG A 202 -19.68 47.67 -42.84
CA ARG A 202 -18.70 48.60 -43.43
C ARG A 202 -17.98 47.98 -44.63
N LEU A 203 -17.59 46.70 -44.52
CA LEU A 203 -16.95 45.95 -45.60
C LEU A 203 -17.90 45.75 -46.78
N LEU A 204 -19.16 45.37 -46.54
CA LEU A 204 -20.17 45.21 -47.59
C LEU A 204 -20.47 46.52 -48.33
N ARG A 205 -20.56 47.65 -47.61
CA ARG A 205 -20.69 48.97 -48.24
C ARG A 205 -19.47 49.33 -49.10
N SER A 206 -18.27 49.03 -48.60
CA SER A 206 -17.01 49.29 -49.33
C SER A 206 -16.90 48.42 -50.59
N TYR A 207 -17.35 47.17 -50.52
CA TYR A 207 -17.46 46.26 -51.66
C TYR A 207 -18.49 46.73 -52.69
N GLY A 208 -19.70 47.09 -52.25
CA GLY A 208 -20.76 47.60 -53.13
C GLY A 208 -20.41 48.93 -53.82
N GLN A 209 -19.55 49.75 -53.20
CA GLN A 209 -19.00 50.98 -53.79
C GLN A 209 -17.76 50.74 -54.67
N GLY A 210 -17.32 49.49 -54.82
CA GLY A 210 -16.12 49.12 -55.59
C GLY A 210 -14.80 49.56 -54.95
N ARG A 211 -14.81 50.02 -53.70
CA ARG A 211 -13.64 50.52 -52.94
C ARG A 211 -12.84 49.40 -52.29
N ALA A 212 -13.45 48.24 -52.07
CA ALA A 212 -12.79 47.03 -51.59
C ALA A 212 -13.14 45.87 -52.54
N LYS A 213 -12.15 45.36 -53.27
CA LYS A 213 -12.28 44.13 -54.07
C LYS A 213 -11.48 43.04 -53.39
N PRO A 214 -11.98 41.80 -53.31
CA PRO A 214 -11.19 40.69 -52.79
C PRO A 214 -9.98 40.48 -53.72
N ASP A 215 -8.77 40.72 -53.21
CA ASP A 215 -7.54 40.41 -53.92
C ASP A 215 -7.19 38.94 -53.67
N PRO A 216 -7.14 38.08 -54.71
CA PRO A 216 -6.69 36.70 -54.54
C PRO A 216 -5.23 36.57 -54.09
N ALA A 217 -4.44 37.65 -54.11
CA ALA A 217 -3.08 37.73 -53.58
C ALA A 217 -3.00 38.18 -52.11
N ASP A 218 -4.12 38.54 -51.47
CA ASP A 218 -4.11 38.90 -50.05
C ASP A 218 -3.65 37.70 -49.19
N PRO A 219 -2.68 37.90 -48.27
CA PRO A 219 -2.20 36.84 -47.42
C PRO A 219 -3.33 36.35 -46.51
N PHE A 220 -3.53 35.03 -46.46
CA PHE A 220 -4.50 34.43 -45.55
C PHE A 220 -4.11 34.75 -44.10
N PRO A 221 -5.05 35.19 -43.24
CA PRO A 221 -4.73 35.60 -41.87
C PRO A 221 -4.18 34.45 -41.04
N GLU A 222 -3.21 34.74 -40.18
CA GLU A 222 -2.65 33.74 -39.27
C GLU A 222 -3.72 33.26 -38.28
N ILE A 223 -4.11 31.99 -38.38
CA ILE A 223 -5.04 31.37 -37.43
C ILE A 223 -4.24 30.77 -36.28
N TYR A 224 -4.48 31.29 -35.07
CA TYR A 224 -3.93 30.76 -33.84
C TYR A 224 -4.86 29.68 -33.25
N LEU A 225 -4.30 28.53 -32.90
CA LEU A 225 -5.00 27.46 -32.20
C LEU A 225 -4.71 27.56 -30.72
N SER A 226 -5.75 27.73 -29.89
CA SER A 226 -5.62 27.69 -28.44
C SER A 226 -6.42 26.50 -27.87
N PRO A 227 -5.81 25.67 -26.99
CA PRO A 227 -6.55 24.62 -26.31
C PRO A 227 -7.41 25.28 -25.23
N GLY A 228 -8.74 25.13 -25.31
CA GLY A 228 -9.71 25.70 -24.35
C GLY A 228 -9.68 25.03 -22.97
N LEU A 229 -8.55 25.17 -22.27
CA LEU A 229 -8.30 24.61 -20.94
C LEU A 229 -8.84 25.51 -19.81
N GLY A 230 -9.15 26.78 -20.07
CA GLY A 230 -9.70 27.71 -19.08
C GLY A 230 -8.74 27.93 -17.91
N GLU A 231 -9.25 27.88 -16.68
CA GLU A 231 -8.49 28.01 -15.42
C GLU A 231 -7.87 26.69 -14.93
N LEU A 232 -8.06 25.58 -15.67
CA LEU A 232 -7.61 24.26 -15.23
C LEU A 232 -6.08 24.17 -15.31
N THR A 233 -5.43 23.99 -14.16
CA THR A 233 -3.98 23.87 -14.01
C THR A 233 -3.57 22.46 -13.57
N GLY A 234 -2.37 22.04 -13.98
CA GLY A 234 -1.82 20.73 -13.62
C GLY A 234 -0.62 20.33 -14.49
N PRO A 235 0.33 19.53 -13.98
CA PRO A 235 1.54 19.17 -14.72
C PRO A 235 1.26 18.34 -15.99
N LEU A 236 0.19 17.53 -16.00
CA LEU A 236 -0.28 16.78 -17.18
C LEU A 236 -1.11 17.63 -18.17
N LEU A 237 -1.53 18.83 -17.75
CA LEU A 237 -2.27 19.79 -18.57
C LEU A 237 -1.36 20.88 -19.16
N LYS A 238 -0.04 20.82 -18.93
CA LYS A 238 0.91 21.73 -19.56
C LYS A 238 0.79 21.63 -21.08
N VAL A 239 0.41 22.74 -21.71
CA VAL A 239 0.30 22.86 -23.16
C VAL A 239 1.70 22.85 -23.74
N ALA A 240 1.96 21.95 -24.68
CA ALA A 240 3.19 22.00 -25.46
C ALA A 240 3.15 23.27 -26.32
N ASN A 241 4.15 24.14 -26.18
CA ASN A 241 4.32 25.41 -26.92
C ASN A 241 3.17 26.43 -26.72
N GLN A 242 3.07 27.00 -25.53
CA GLN A 242 2.08 28.03 -25.15
C GLN A 242 2.13 29.32 -26.02
N GLY A 243 3.20 29.55 -26.79
CA GLY A 243 3.43 30.84 -27.46
C GLY A 243 3.09 30.92 -28.95
N GLN A 244 2.95 29.82 -29.71
CA GLN A 244 3.02 29.92 -31.19
C GLN A 244 2.39 28.74 -31.96
N MET A 245 1.20 28.28 -31.57
CA MET A 245 0.46 27.30 -32.38
C MET A 245 -0.32 27.99 -33.51
N THR A 246 0.37 28.44 -34.55
CA THR A 246 -0.31 28.83 -35.79
C THR A 246 -0.73 27.57 -36.54
N ILE A 247 -1.87 27.63 -37.24
CA ILE A 247 -2.33 26.51 -38.07
C ILE A 247 -1.31 26.13 -39.14
N HIS A 248 -0.45 27.07 -39.57
CA HIS A 248 0.59 26.87 -40.57
C HIS A 248 1.74 26.01 -40.03
N THR A 249 2.27 26.34 -38.85
CA THR A 249 3.53 25.77 -38.33
C THR A 249 3.35 24.59 -37.40
N VAL A 250 2.14 24.36 -36.87
CA VAL A 250 1.91 23.31 -35.87
C VAL A 250 2.04 21.91 -36.49
N ASP A 251 2.73 21.03 -35.78
CA ASP A 251 2.91 19.65 -36.19
C ASP A 251 1.73 18.75 -35.73
N LYS A 252 1.59 17.61 -36.41
CA LYS A 252 0.52 16.63 -36.13
C LYS A 252 0.54 16.12 -34.69
N LYS A 253 1.73 15.88 -34.11
CA LYS A 253 1.89 15.30 -32.77
C LYS A 253 1.38 16.31 -31.75
N THR A 254 1.75 17.59 -31.89
CA THR A 254 1.30 18.68 -31.03
C THR A 254 -0.21 18.90 -31.11
N ILE A 255 -0.80 18.94 -32.31
CA ILE A 255 -2.27 19.01 -32.47
C ILE A 255 -2.95 17.85 -31.73
N TYR A 256 -2.48 16.62 -31.96
CA TYR A 256 -3.06 15.43 -31.36
C TYR A 256 -3.00 15.47 -29.83
N MET A 257 -1.83 15.77 -29.28
CA MET A 257 -1.61 15.82 -27.83
C MET A 257 -2.49 16.87 -27.16
N ASN A 258 -2.61 18.06 -27.76
CA ASN A 258 -3.47 19.11 -27.23
C ASN A 258 -4.94 18.72 -27.29
N ILE A 259 -5.41 18.06 -28.36
CA ILE A 259 -6.79 17.56 -28.43
C ILE A 259 -7.03 16.46 -27.38
N VAL A 260 -6.08 15.54 -27.16
CA VAL A 260 -6.19 14.51 -26.10
C VAL A 260 -6.33 15.17 -24.73
N LYS A 261 -5.49 16.17 -24.42
CA LYS A 261 -5.55 16.93 -23.16
C LYS A 261 -6.86 17.70 -23.01
N THR A 262 -7.30 18.43 -24.04
CA THR A 262 -8.56 19.19 -23.99
C THR A 262 -9.78 18.28 -23.86
N THR A 263 -9.78 17.11 -24.52
CA THR A 263 -10.89 16.15 -24.43
C THR A 263 -10.96 15.49 -23.04
N ASN A 264 -9.81 15.22 -22.44
CA ASN A 264 -9.71 14.56 -21.13
C ASN A 264 -9.46 15.54 -19.97
N LYS A 265 -9.68 16.85 -20.18
CA LYS A 265 -9.29 17.91 -19.23
C LYS A 265 -9.83 17.70 -17.81
N ASN A 266 -11.07 17.24 -17.69
CA ASN A 266 -11.71 16.97 -16.39
C ASN A 266 -11.12 15.75 -15.66
N ALA A 267 -10.54 14.80 -16.41
CA ALA A 267 -9.90 13.62 -15.84
C ALA A 267 -8.43 13.88 -15.47
N LEU A 268 -7.81 14.91 -16.06
CA LEU A 268 -6.38 15.24 -15.93
C LEU A 268 -6.09 16.39 -14.96
N LYS A 269 -7.09 17.20 -14.56
CA LYS A 269 -6.93 18.28 -13.58
C LYS A 269 -6.40 17.76 -12.23
N ASP A 270 -5.55 18.56 -11.58
CA ASP A 270 -4.97 18.30 -10.24
C ASP A 270 -4.10 17.04 -10.09
N ARG A 271 -3.70 16.39 -11.20
CA ARG A 271 -2.88 15.16 -11.14
C ARG A 271 -1.40 15.45 -11.34
N ALA A 272 -0.57 14.98 -10.41
CA ALA A 272 0.89 14.96 -10.60
C ALA A 272 1.29 13.96 -11.71
N SER A 273 2.41 14.22 -12.38
CA SER A 273 2.95 13.38 -13.46
C SER A 273 3.09 11.90 -13.04
N THR A 274 3.42 11.65 -11.78
CA THR A 274 3.43 10.33 -11.14
C THR A 274 3.26 10.45 -9.62
N VAL A 275 2.02 10.56 -9.11
CA VAL A 275 1.71 10.52 -7.66
C VAL A 275 2.22 9.24 -6.97
N TRP A 276 2.46 8.18 -7.75
CA TRP A 276 2.71 6.84 -7.26
C TRP A 276 4.16 6.40 -7.25
N SER A 277 5.09 7.03 -7.97
CA SER A 277 6.52 6.70 -7.82
C SER A 277 6.96 7.04 -6.40
N THR A 278 6.73 8.29 -5.99
CA THR A 278 7.10 8.76 -4.65
C THR A 278 6.31 8.07 -3.53
N ARG A 279 5.02 7.77 -3.73
CA ARG A 279 4.21 7.07 -2.71
C ARG A 279 4.50 5.57 -2.63
N LEU A 280 4.79 4.89 -3.75
CA LEU A 280 5.14 3.47 -3.73
C LEU A 280 6.59 3.25 -3.28
N GLU A 281 7.51 4.17 -3.61
CA GLU A 281 8.87 4.18 -3.06
C GLU A 281 8.82 4.42 -1.55
N ALA A 282 8.15 5.49 -1.09
CA ALA A 282 8.00 5.75 0.35
C ALA A 282 7.28 4.61 1.09
N PHE A 283 6.26 4.00 0.49
CA PHE A 283 5.59 2.83 1.07
C PHE A 283 6.51 1.61 1.11
N SER A 284 7.19 1.29 0.00
CA SER A 284 8.13 0.16 -0.09
C SER A 284 9.29 0.30 0.89
N ASP A 285 9.81 1.52 1.03
CA ASP A 285 10.92 1.83 1.92
C ASP A 285 10.47 1.77 3.39
N ASN A 286 9.29 2.32 3.72
CA ASN A 286 8.78 2.32 5.10
C ASN A 286 8.31 0.92 5.53
N SER A 287 7.59 0.19 4.68
CA SER A 287 7.15 -1.17 5.00
C SER A 287 8.31 -2.15 5.04
N GLY A 288 9.30 -2.00 4.15
CA GLY A 288 10.51 -2.82 4.15
C GLY A 288 11.33 -2.62 5.41
N LYS A 289 11.55 -1.36 5.83
CA LYS A 289 12.24 -1.06 7.09
C LYS A 289 11.49 -1.63 8.30
N LEU A 290 10.17 -1.45 8.35
CA LEU A 290 9.35 -1.98 9.44
C LEU A 290 9.41 -3.51 9.54
N GLN A 291 9.32 -4.22 8.41
CA GLN A 291 9.43 -5.67 8.38
C GLN A 291 10.81 -6.16 8.83
N LEU A 292 11.89 -5.45 8.47
CA LEU A 292 13.23 -5.76 8.94
C LEU A 292 13.38 -5.53 10.45
N SER A 293 12.87 -4.42 10.97
CA SER A 293 12.90 -4.14 12.42
C SER A 293 12.07 -5.15 13.23
N LEU A 294 10.90 -5.57 12.71
CA LEU A 294 10.11 -6.63 13.33
C LEU A 294 10.85 -7.97 13.31
N GLN A 295 11.50 -8.30 12.20
CA GLN A 295 12.31 -9.52 12.09
C GLN A 295 13.49 -9.50 13.06
N GLU A 296 14.20 -8.37 13.18
CA GLU A 296 15.30 -8.16 14.13
C GLU A 296 14.84 -8.40 15.58
N ILE A 297 13.66 -7.87 15.94
CA ILE A 297 13.09 -8.10 17.27
C ILE A 297 12.77 -9.58 17.49
N ILE A 298 12.13 -10.25 16.52
CA ILE A 298 11.77 -11.67 16.64
C ILE A 298 13.02 -12.54 16.82
N GLU A 299 14.05 -12.31 16.00
CA GLU A 299 15.32 -13.03 16.08
C GLU A 299 16.01 -12.81 17.43
N TRP A 300 16.07 -11.56 17.89
CA TRP A 300 16.64 -11.23 19.18
C TRP A 300 15.85 -11.86 20.34
N LEU A 301 14.51 -11.80 20.32
CA LEU A 301 13.66 -12.40 21.35
C LEU A 301 13.82 -13.91 21.41
N THR A 302 13.91 -14.56 20.26
CA THR A 302 14.11 -16.01 20.18
C THR A 302 15.50 -16.40 20.71
N ALA A 303 16.54 -15.66 20.33
CA ALA A 303 17.89 -15.88 20.85
C ALA A 303 17.97 -15.67 22.37
N LYS A 304 17.23 -14.69 22.91
CA LYS A 304 17.17 -14.43 24.35
C LYS A 304 16.41 -15.50 25.12
N ASP A 305 15.33 -16.04 24.56
CA ASP A 305 14.59 -17.16 25.15
C ASP A 305 15.45 -18.44 25.16
N GLU A 306 16.22 -18.69 24.10
CA GLU A 306 17.21 -19.78 24.05
C GLU A 306 18.35 -19.59 25.07
N GLU A 307 18.90 -18.37 25.19
CA GLU A 307 19.93 -18.02 26.19
C GLU A 307 19.43 -18.27 27.62
N LEU A 308 18.18 -17.89 27.90
CA LEU A 308 17.54 -18.11 29.20
C LEU A 308 17.29 -19.60 29.47
N SER A 309 16.89 -20.35 28.44
CA SER A 309 16.63 -21.79 28.52
C SER A 309 17.91 -22.60 28.70
N ALA A 310 19.03 -22.17 28.10
CA ALA A 310 20.34 -22.83 28.22
C ALA A 310 20.91 -22.76 29.66
N GLN A 311 20.41 -21.86 30.50
CA GLN A 311 20.83 -21.67 31.89
C GLN A 311 20.13 -22.63 32.88
N LEU A 312 19.40 -23.64 32.40
CA LEU A 312 18.82 -24.71 33.22
C LEU A 312 19.78 -25.90 33.29
N PRO A 313 19.86 -26.63 34.43
CA PRO A 313 19.09 -26.47 35.67
C PRO A 313 19.70 -25.45 36.68
N ILE A 314 18.91 -25.07 37.71
CA ILE A 314 19.38 -24.24 38.83
C ILE A 314 20.35 -25.06 39.72
N GLY A 315 21.41 -24.41 40.21
CA GLY A 315 22.42 -25.05 41.06
C GLY A 315 21.89 -25.53 42.42
N GLY A 316 22.57 -26.52 42.99
CA GLY A 316 22.22 -27.16 44.26
C GLY A 316 22.95 -26.61 45.50
N ASP A 317 23.73 -25.55 45.34
CA ASP A 317 24.46 -24.88 46.40
C ASP A 317 24.28 -23.36 46.33
N VAL A 318 24.51 -22.70 47.46
CA VAL A 318 24.34 -21.25 47.60
C VAL A 318 25.25 -20.50 46.62
N GLY A 319 26.47 -20.98 46.43
CA GLY A 319 27.45 -20.38 45.52
C GLY A 319 26.96 -20.34 44.07
N ALA A 320 26.57 -21.48 43.51
CA ALA A 320 26.10 -21.57 42.13
C ALA A 320 24.82 -20.77 41.90
N VAL A 321 23.84 -20.83 42.83
CA VAL A 321 22.60 -20.06 42.72
C VAL A 321 22.87 -18.57 42.78
N GLN A 322 23.79 -18.10 43.63
CA GLN A 322 24.17 -16.70 43.71
C GLN A 322 24.82 -16.20 42.40
N HIS A 323 25.72 -16.99 41.79
CA HIS A 323 26.29 -16.65 40.47
C HIS A 323 25.23 -16.63 39.37
N GLN A 324 24.32 -17.62 39.34
CA GLN A 324 23.20 -17.67 38.39
C GLN A 324 22.25 -16.48 38.57
N ARG A 325 22.04 -16.04 39.82
CA ARG A 325 21.22 -14.87 40.16
C ARG A 325 21.83 -13.57 39.65
N GLU A 326 23.13 -13.38 39.82
CA GLU A 326 23.84 -12.21 39.29
C GLU A 326 23.77 -12.15 37.76
N PHE A 327 23.96 -13.29 37.09
CA PHE A 327 23.74 -13.39 35.65
C PHE A 327 22.31 -13.01 35.27
N ASN A 328 21.31 -13.56 35.96
CA ASN A 328 19.90 -13.30 35.68
C ASN A 328 19.51 -11.83 35.91
N GLN A 329 20.11 -11.18 36.90
CA GLN A 329 19.90 -9.75 37.14
C GLN A 329 20.44 -8.91 35.98
N ALA A 330 21.67 -9.17 35.52
CA ALA A 330 22.24 -8.50 34.35
C ALA A 330 21.43 -8.78 33.08
N PHE A 331 20.96 -10.02 32.89
CA PHE A 331 20.10 -10.41 31.77
C PHE A 331 18.77 -9.64 31.78
N MET A 332 18.10 -9.52 32.93
CA MET A 332 16.86 -8.75 33.06
C MET A 332 17.07 -7.27 32.76
N GLU A 333 18.21 -6.69 33.12
CA GLU A 333 18.56 -5.31 32.78
C GLU A 333 18.74 -5.13 31.27
N ASP A 334 19.43 -6.05 30.60
CA ASP A 334 19.58 -6.07 29.13
C ASP A 334 18.21 -6.13 28.45
N VAL A 335 17.35 -7.07 28.87
CA VAL A 335 15.98 -7.21 28.36
C VAL A 335 15.16 -5.93 28.56
N LYS A 336 15.21 -5.36 29.76
CA LYS A 336 14.50 -4.12 30.10
C LYS A 336 14.99 -2.94 29.26
N SER A 337 16.29 -2.85 28.99
CA SER A 337 16.88 -1.77 28.19
C SER A 337 16.39 -1.78 26.74
N ARG A 338 16.08 -2.97 26.19
CA ARG A 338 15.57 -3.14 24.82
C ARG A 338 14.07 -2.89 24.69
N GLY A 339 13.32 -2.93 25.80
CA GLY A 339 11.88 -2.73 25.86
C GLY A 339 11.37 -1.50 25.09
N PRO A 340 11.91 -0.28 25.31
CA PRO A 340 11.45 0.92 24.59
C PRO A 340 11.53 0.80 23.07
N PHE A 341 12.58 0.15 22.55
CA PHE A 341 12.72 -0.09 21.12
C PHE A 341 11.64 -1.05 20.62
N ILE A 342 11.39 -2.15 21.35
CA ILE A 342 10.37 -3.14 21.00
C ILE A 342 8.98 -2.48 20.95
N TYR A 343 8.61 -1.71 21.98
CA TYR A 343 7.35 -0.97 21.99
C TYR A 343 7.24 0.01 20.83
N SER A 344 8.31 0.75 20.49
CA SER A 344 8.29 1.70 19.38
C SER A 344 8.06 1.04 18.01
N VAL A 345 8.61 -0.16 17.79
CA VAL A 345 8.42 -0.90 16.54
C VAL A 345 7.01 -1.50 16.49
N LEU A 346 6.50 -2.02 17.60
CA LEU A 346 5.12 -2.51 17.70
C LEU A 346 4.09 -1.38 17.49
N GLU A 347 4.33 -0.19 18.05
CA GLU A 347 3.51 1.00 17.82
C GLU A 347 3.56 1.44 16.35
N SER A 348 4.74 1.43 15.74
CA SER A 348 4.92 1.71 14.30
C SER A 348 4.16 0.69 13.44
N ALA A 349 4.16 -0.58 13.83
CA ALA A 349 3.38 -1.63 13.17
C ALA A 349 1.88 -1.38 13.32
N GLN A 350 1.41 -1.03 14.52
CA GLN A 350 0.00 -0.70 14.77
C GLN A 350 -0.44 0.52 13.94
N ALA A 351 0.36 1.59 13.89
CA ALA A 351 0.09 2.76 13.07
C ALA A 351 0.01 2.42 11.58
N PHE A 352 0.91 1.55 11.10
CA PHE A 352 0.89 1.04 9.72
C PHE A 352 -0.40 0.25 9.42
N LEU A 353 -0.81 -0.64 10.32
CA LEU A 353 -2.03 -1.44 10.18
C LEU A 353 -3.31 -0.58 10.27
N ALA A 354 -3.32 0.45 11.11
CA ALA A 354 -4.44 1.39 11.20
C ALA A 354 -4.65 2.19 9.90
N GLN A 355 -3.55 2.56 9.22
CA GLN A 355 -3.60 3.20 7.91
C GLN A 355 -4.02 2.24 6.78
N HIS A 356 -3.89 0.93 7.00
CA HIS A 356 -4.20 -0.12 6.04
C HIS A 356 -5.09 -1.21 6.65
N PRO A 357 -6.38 -0.92 6.91
CA PRO A 357 -7.30 -1.89 7.48
C PRO A 357 -7.41 -3.11 6.57
N PHE A 358 -7.12 -4.28 7.12
CA PHE A 358 -7.34 -5.56 6.46
C PHE A 358 -8.29 -6.38 7.32
N GLN A 359 -9.28 -7.04 6.70
CA GLN A 359 -10.12 -8.04 7.37
C GLN A 359 -9.41 -9.38 7.36
N GLU A 360 -9.43 -10.11 8.47
CA GLU A 360 -9.00 -11.51 8.55
C GLU A 360 -9.79 -12.37 7.55
N PRO A 361 -9.13 -13.05 6.60
CA PRO A 361 -9.81 -14.02 5.75
C PRO A 361 -9.37 -15.43 6.13
N GLU A 362 -10.36 -16.28 6.39
CA GLU A 362 -10.28 -17.73 6.53
C GLU A 362 -9.27 -18.36 5.56
N GLU A 363 -8.50 -19.30 6.09
CA GLU A 363 -7.49 -20.08 5.39
C GLU A 363 -8.11 -20.91 4.25
N THR A 364 -8.21 -20.34 3.05
CA THR A 364 -8.30 -21.16 1.82
C THR A 364 -7.35 -20.63 0.76
N LEU A 365 -6.32 -21.44 0.53
CA LEU A 365 -5.22 -21.22 -0.40
C LEU A 365 -5.71 -21.29 -1.86
N ALA A 366 -5.16 -20.40 -2.68
CA ALA A 366 -4.72 -20.78 -4.02
C ALA A 366 -3.36 -20.13 -4.24
N ASP A 367 -2.32 -20.97 -4.21
CA ASP A 367 -0.95 -20.70 -4.66
C ASP A 367 -0.99 -20.42 -6.16
N GLY A 368 -1.37 -19.19 -6.48
CA GLY A 368 -1.64 -18.69 -7.80
C GLY A 368 -0.66 -17.59 -8.11
N LYS A 369 0.38 -17.97 -8.83
CA LYS A 369 1.42 -17.13 -9.39
C LYS A 369 0.80 -15.91 -10.17
N GLU A 370 0.41 -14.79 -9.52
CA GLU A 370 0.40 -13.37 -9.99
C GLU A 370 -0.34 -12.38 -9.03
N VAL A 371 0.25 -12.05 -7.87
CA VAL A 371 -0.34 -11.12 -6.88
C VAL A 371 -0.31 -9.63 -7.30
N SER A 372 -1.49 -9.01 -7.45
CA SER A 372 -1.75 -7.58 -7.77
C SER A 372 -1.25 -6.63 -6.65
N PRO A 373 -0.99 -5.32 -6.90
CA PRO A 373 -0.54 -4.37 -5.86
C PRO A 373 -1.45 -4.26 -4.65
N ARG A 374 -2.77 -4.33 -4.84
CA ARG A 374 -3.73 -4.34 -3.74
C ARG A 374 -3.55 -5.59 -2.87
N ARG A 375 -3.31 -6.75 -3.50
CA ARG A 375 -2.95 -7.98 -2.78
C ARG A 375 -1.53 -7.93 -2.19
N ARG A 376 -0.59 -7.13 -2.73
CA ARG A 376 0.73 -6.94 -2.09
C ARG A 376 0.64 -6.11 -0.84
N ILE A 377 -0.10 -5.00 -0.86
CA ILE A 377 -0.34 -4.21 0.35
C ILE A 377 -1.03 -5.09 1.38
N LEU A 378 -2.05 -5.86 1.00
CA LEU A 378 -2.68 -6.83 1.90
C LEU A 378 -1.72 -7.91 2.41
N ASN A 379 -0.81 -8.43 1.58
CA ASN A 379 0.18 -9.42 2.01
C ASN A 379 1.23 -8.81 2.96
N VAL A 380 1.66 -7.57 2.72
CA VAL A 380 2.58 -6.84 3.59
C VAL A 380 1.88 -6.51 4.90
N SER A 381 0.66 -6.00 4.89
CA SER A 381 -0.16 -5.80 6.10
C SER A 381 -0.37 -7.11 6.87
N ARG A 382 -0.68 -8.22 6.18
CA ARG A 382 -0.77 -9.55 6.81
C ARG A 382 0.55 -10.00 7.42
N SER A 383 1.66 -9.80 6.73
CA SER A 383 3.00 -10.15 7.22
C SER A 383 3.40 -9.31 8.42
N VAL A 384 3.18 -8.00 8.38
CA VAL A 384 3.45 -7.06 9.47
C VAL A 384 2.60 -7.43 10.69
N TRP A 385 1.31 -7.73 10.50
CA TRP A 385 0.44 -8.19 11.58
C TRP A 385 0.92 -9.51 12.19
N LYS A 386 1.24 -10.51 11.35
CA LYS A 386 1.74 -11.80 11.84
C LYS A 386 3.05 -11.63 12.63
N GLN A 387 3.99 -10.85 12.10
CA GLN A 387 5.26 -10.59 12.78
C GLN A 387 5.07 -9.79 14.07
N ALA A 388 4.22 -8.76 14.06
CA ALA A 388 3.93 -7.97 15.26
C ALA A 388 3.30 -8.82 16.37
N ASN A 389 2.35 -9.70 16.03
CA ASN A 389 1.76 -10.62 17.01
C ASN A 389 2.80 -11.60 17.56
N VAL A 390 3.60 -12.23 16.69
CA VAL A 390 4.67 -13.15 17.14
C VAL A 390 5.67 -12.41 18.04
N ALA A 391 6.09 -11.20 17.67
CA ALA A 391 6.98 -10.39 18.49
C ALA A 391 6.35 -10.02 19.85
N SER A 392 5.06 -9.66 19.87
CA SER A 392 4.31 -9.36 21.10
C SER A 392 4.23 -10.59 22.02
N ASP A 393 3.83 -11.74 21.46
CA ASP A 393 3.73 -12.99 22.21
C ASP A 393 5.08 -13.44 22.78
N LEU A 394 6.15 -13.32 21.99
CA LEU A 394 7.51 -13.65 22.43
C LEU A 394 7.98 -12.69 23.53
N TRP A 395 7.69 -11.40 23.41
CA TRP A 395 8.04 -10.40 24.43
C TRP A 395 7.32 -10.66 25.75
N GLU A 396 6.01 -10.93 25.71
CA GLU A 396 5.22 -11.27 26.90
C GLU A 396 5.71 -12.56 27.56
N LYS A 397 6.00 -13.60 26.77
CA LYS A 397 6.54 -14.86 27.29
C LYS A 397 7.92 -14.68 27.91
N LEU A 398 8.84 -13.99 27.23
CA LEU A 398 10.20 -13.79 27.73
C LEU A 398 10.19 -12.97 29.02
N THR A 399 9.39 -11.90 29.08
CA THR A 399 9.29 -11.06 30.28
C THR A 399 8.64 -11.81 31.45
N ALA A 400 7.61 -12.61 31.21
CA ALA A 400 7.03 -13.49 32.24
C ALA A 400 8.06 -14.54 32.72
N HIS A 401 8.75 -15.21 31.79
CA HIS A 401 9.76 -16.22 32.11
C HIS A 401 10.91 -15.61 32.92
N CYS A 402 11.36 -14.39 32.63
CA CYS A 402 12.37 -13.68 33.42
C CYS A 402 11.93 -13.49 34.88
N VAL A 403 10.68 -13.03 35.09
CA VAL A 403 10.13 -12.76 36.42
C VAL A 403 9.96 -14.06 37.20
N ASP A 404 9.40 -15.09 36.58
CA ASP A 404 9.19 -16.40 37.21
C ASP A 404 10.51 -17.06 37.57
N ARG A 405 11.50 -17.01 36.67
CA ARG A 405 12.84 -17.55 36.91
C ARG A 405 13.57 -16.80 38.02
N HIS A 406 13.47 -15.47 38.06
CA HIS A 406 14.04 -14.68 39.16
C HIS A 406 13.41 -15.05 40.50
N ARG A 407 12.07 -15.13 40.55
CA ARG A 407 11.34 -15.57 41.75
C ARG A 407 11.78 -16.97 42.18
N HIS A 408 11.91 -17.90 41.24
CA HIS A 408 12.37 -19.25 41.53
C HIS A 408 13.79 -19.26 42.11
N MET A 409 14.72 -18.45 41.57
CA MET A 409 16.08 -18.34 42.12
C MET A 409 16.11 -17.76 43.53
N GLU A 410 15.38 -16.68 43.81
CA GLU A 410 15.29 -16.09 45.16
C GLU A 410 14.71 -17.12 46.15
N MET A 411 13.66 -17.82 45.73
CA MET A 411 13.04 -18.88 46.51
C MET A 411 14.04 -20.01 46.80
N THR A 412 14.76 -20.50 45.80
CA THR A 412 15.76 -21.57 45.95
C THR A 412 16.92 -21.15 46.83
N LEU A 413 17.44 -19.93 46.64
CA LEU A 413 18.52 -19.38 47.45
C LEU A 413 18.14 -19.33 48.93
N GLU A 414 16.93 -18.86 49.23
CA GLU A 414 16.39 -18.81 50.59
C GLU A 414 16.33 -20.22 51.22
N ARG A 415 15.82 -21.23 50.50
CA ARG A 415 15.79 -22.62 51.00
C ARG A 415 17.18 -23.18 51.21
N LEU A 416 18.12 -22.95 50.30
CA LEU A 416 19.49 -23.45 50.43
C LEU A 416 20.20 -22.84 51.63
N LEU A 417 19.99 -21.55 51.90
CA LEU A 417 20.48 -20.89 53.11
C LEU A 417 19.85 -21.48 54.39
N GLN A 418 18.54 -21.74 54.38
CA GLN A 418 17.85 -22.40 55.50
C GLN A 418 18.38 -23.81 55.76
N ILE A 419 18.60 -24.61 54.70
CA ILE A 419 19.21 -25.94 54.83
C ILE A 419 20.61 -25.83 55.40
N GLN A 420 21.43 -24.92 54.91
CA GLN A 420 22.80 -24.75 55.40
C GLN A 420 22.83 -24.36 56.88
N ALA A 421 22.00 -23.39 57.30
CA ALA A 421 21.89 -22.98 58.69
C ALA A 421 21.37 -24.11 59.59
N ALA A 422 20.30 -24.80 59.16
CA ALA A 422 19.72 -25.90 59.93
C ALA A 422 20.68 -27.11 60.03
N MET A 423 21.48 -27.38 58.99
CA MET A 423 22.52 -28.40 59.02
C MET A 423 23.65 -28.05 60.00
N GLU A 424 24.04 -26.78 60.08
CA GLU A 424 25.04 -26.31 61.04
C GLU A 424 24.52 -26.40 62.49
N GLU A 425 23.30 -25.92 62.74
CA GLU A 425 22.64 -26.04 64.05
C GLU A 425 22.47 -27.50 64.48
N LEU A 426 22.05 -28.37 63.56
CA LEU A 426 21.91 -29.80 63.84
C LEU A 426 23.26 -30.48 64.07
N ALA A 427 24.32 -30.08 63.33
CA ALA A 427 25.66 -30.62 63.54
C ALA A 427 26.18 -30.32 64.94
N VAL A 428 25.99 -29.09 65.42
CA VAL A 428 26.35 -28.66 66.78
C VAL A 428 25.52 -29.40 67.83
N ALA A 429 24.20 -29.52 67.63
CA ALA A 429 23.33 -30.25 68.55
C ALA A 429 23.68 -31.75 68.63
N LEU A 430 24.02 -32.37 67.49
CA LEU A 430 24.48 -33.77 67.44
C LEU A 430 25.84 -33.93 68.14
N GLU A 431 26.77 -33.02 67.95
CA GLU A 431 28.08 -33.07 68.64
C GLU A 431 27.92 -32.93 70.16
N GLN A 432 27.05 -32.03 70.62
CA GLN A 432 26.71 -31.89 72.04
C GLN A 432 26.05 -33.16 72.57
N ALA A 433 25.09 -33.72 71.83
CA ALA A 433 24.38 -34.93 72.26
C ALA A 433 25.30 -36.17 72.31
N GLU A 434 26.19 -36.32 71.33
CA GLU A 434 27.26 -37.32 71.31
C GLU A 434 28.21 -37.13 72.51
N GLY A 435 28.58 -35.89 72.82
CA GLY A 435 29.43 -35.55 73.96
C GLY A 435 28.79 -35.90 75.32
N VAL A 436 27.52 -35.52 75.54
CA VAL A 436 26.77 -35.86 76.75
C VAL A 436 26.70 -37.36 76.93
N ARG A 437 26.42 -38.09 75.85
CA ARG A 437 26.36 -39.55 75.88
C ARG A 437 27.71 -40.21 76.13
N ALA A 438 28.79 -39.71 75.52
CA ALA A 438 30.13 -40.24 75.71
C ALA A 438 30.64 -40.06 77.16
N ALA A 439 30.10 -39.09 77.89
CA ALA A 439 30.43 -38.83 79.29
C ALA A 439 29.69 -39.75 80.28
N TRP A 440 28.73 -40.58 79.84
CA TRP A 440 28.03 -41.51 80.72
C TRP A 440 28.89 -42.73 81.07
N GLU A 441 28.99 -43.02 82.38
CA GLU A 441 29.63 -44.23 82.88
C GLU A 441 28.74 -45.46 82.66
N PRO A 442 29.31 -46.66 82.45
CA PRO A 442 28.53 -47.89 82.40
C PRO A 442 27.70 -48.04 83.67
N VAL A 443 26.45 -48.50 83.55
CA VAL A 443 25.53 -48.61 84.71
C VAL A 443 26.08 -49.51 85.83
N GLY A 444 26.98 -50.45 85.50
CA GLY A 444 27.66 -51.31 86.46
C GLY A 444 28.70 -50.60 87.35
N ASP A 445 29.19 -49.42 86.94
CA ASP A 445 30.23 -48.66 87.64
C ASP A 445 29.65 -47.53 88.52
N LEU A 446 28.33 -47.30 88.44
CA LEU A 446 27.63 -46.26 89.21
C LEU A 446 27.40 -46.69 90.66
N PHE A 447 27.60 -45.75 91.59
CA PHE A 447 27.18 -45.94 92.98
C PHE A 447 25.65 -45.94 93.08
N ILE A 448 25.09 -46.76 93.98
CA ILE A 448 23.63 -46.89 94.18
C ILE A 448 22.99 -45.53 94.48
N ASP A 449 23.69 -44.66 95.21
CA ASP A 449 23.21 -43.35 95.60
C ASP A 449 23.14 -42.34 94.43
N SER A 450 23.88 -42.56 93.33
CA SER A 450 23.88 -41.69 92.13
C SER A 450 22.98 -42.20 91.00
N LEU A 451 22.32 -43.35 91.16
CA LEU A 451 21.45 -43.94 90.13
C LEU A 451 20.24 -43.04 89.82
N GLN A 452 19.66 -42.38 90.83
CA GLN A 452 18.50 -41.51 90.63
C GLN A 452 18.87 -40.28 89.79
N ASP A 453 20.02 -39.66 90.07
CA ASP A 453 20.53 -38.52 89.30
C ASP A 453 20.82 -38.91 87.84
N HIS A 454 21.35 -40.11 87.60
CA HIS A 454 21.57 -40.64 86.25
C HIS A 454 20.24 -40.92 85.52
N ILE A 455 19.21 -41.42 86.21
CA ILE A 455 17.87 -41.62 85.64
C ILE A 455 17.24 -40.27 85.25
N ASP A 456 17.42 -39.24 86.06
CA ASP A 456 16.84 -37.93 85.76
C ASP A 456 17.63 -37.20 84.65
N ALA A 457 18.96 -37.36 84.59
CA ALA A 457 19.79 -36.89 83.47
C ALA A 457 19.45 -37.58 82.14
N THR A 458 19.19 -38.90 82.15
CA THR A 458 18.77 -39.64 80.94
C THR A 458 17.37 -39.26 80.47
N LYS A 459 16.44 -38.89 81.39
CA LYS A 459 15.13 -38.34 81.02
C LYS A 459 15.25 -36.97 80.37
N LEU A 460 16.06 -36.07 80.94
CA LEU A 460 16.31 -34.74 80.37
C LEU A 460 16.95 -34.86 78.98
N PHE A 461 17.94 -35.73 78.83
CA PHE A 461 18.58 -36.01 77.54
C PHE A 461 17.60 -36.57 76.50
N LYS A 462 16.61 -37.37 76.93
CA LYS A 462 15.55 -37.85 76.04
C LYS A 462 14.70 -36.71 75.48
N GLU A 463 14.44 -35.67 76.28
CA GLU A 463 13.75 -34.47 75.85
C GLU A 463 14.62 -33.68 74.86
N GLU A 464 15.91 -33.52 75.12
CA GLU A 464 16.86 -32.86 74.19
C GLU A 464 16.98 -33.60 72.84
N LEU A 465 16.98 -34.94 72.86
CA LEU A 465 16.95 -35.75 71.63
C LEU A 465 15.68 -35.53 70.79
N THR A 466 14.56 -35.08 71.38
CA THR A 466 13.38 -34.73 70.58
C THR A 466 13.63 -33.51 69.70
N GLN A 467 14.40 -32.53 70.17
CA GLN A 467 14.79 -31.35 69.40
C GLN A 467 15.68 -31.72 68.21
N VAL A 468 16.63 -32.63 68.40
CA VAL A 468 17.49 -33.17 67.32
C VAL A 468 16.66 -33.93 66.28
N LYS A 469 15.68 -34.73 66.72
CA LYS A 469 14.74 -35.43 65.83
C LYS A 469 13.90 -34.47 64.99
N GLU A 470 13.37 -33.42 65.61
CA GLU A 470 12.59 -32.39 64.92
C GLU A 470 13.46 -31.60 63.92
N GLY A 471 14.70 -31.27 64.30
CA GLY A 471 15.68 -30.67 63.40
C GLY A 471 15.99 -31.54 62.17
N MET A 472 16.22 -32.84 62.36
CA MET A 472 16.45 -33.78 61.26
C MET A 472 15.24 -33.88 60.33
N LYS A 473 14.02 -33.90 60.88
CA LYS A 473 12.78 -33.88 60.09
C LYS A 473 12.68 -32.57 59.29
N HIS A 474 12.94 -31.44 59.92
CA HIS A 474 12.88 -30.13 59.27
C HIS A 474 13.83 -30.03 58.07
N ILE A 475 15.09 -30.46 58.20
CA ILE A 475 16.06 -30.42 57.09
C ILE A 475 15.65 -31.36 55.95
N ASN A 476 15.16 -32.57 56.28
CA ASN A 476 14.66 -33.50 55.25
C ASN A 476 13.43 -32.93 54.52
N ASP A 477 12.53 -32.25 55.24
CA ASP A 477 11.36 -31.58 54.66
C ASP A 477 11.81 -30.44 53.71
N LEU A 478 12.82 -29.65 54.09
CA LEU A 478 13.41 -28.61 53.23
C LEU A 478 14.09 -29.19 51.98
N ALA A 479 14.89 -30.26 52.15
CA ALA A 479 15.52 -30.94 51.02
C ALA A 479 14.49 -31.55 50.06
N HIS A 480 13.38 -32.08 50.60
CA HIS A 480 12.27 -32.58 49.80
C HIS A 480 11.55 -31.45 49.04
N GLN A 481 11.35 -30.29 49.65
CA GLN A 481 10.77 -29.11 48.99
C GLN A 481 11.62 -28.60 47.82
N LEU A 482 12.95 -28.64 47.95
CA LEU A 482 13.87 -28.34 46.83
C LEU A 482 13.72 -29.35 45.70
N ALA A 483 13.66 -30.64 46.02
CA ALA A 483 13.48 -31.69 45.01
C ALA A 483 12.15 -31.56 44.25
N ILE A 484 11.06 -31.15 44.92
CA ILE A 484 9.77 -30.86 44.26
C ILE A 484 9.89 -29.67 43.28
N SER A 485 10.81 -28.74 43.54
CA SER A 485 11.07 -27.56 42.70
C SER A 485 12.10 -27.84 41.59
N ASP A 486 12.39 -29.11 41.31
CA ASP A 486 13.42 -29.58 40.37
C ASP A 486 14.86 -29.09 40.69
N VAL A 487 15.13 -28.75 41.95
CA VAL A 487 16.46 -28.38 42.44
C VAL A 487 17.04 -29.52 43.27
N HIS A 488 18.13 -30.10 42.80
CA HIS A 488 18.85 -31.14 43.51
C HIS A 488 19.99 -30.52 44.31
N LEU A 489 20.16 -30.94 45.57
CA LEU A 489 21.29 -30.50 46.39
C LEU A 489 22.63 -30.82 45.71
N SER A 490 23.63 -29.96 45.92
CA SER A 490 24.99 -30.24 45.46
C SER A 490 25.52 -31.53 46.10
N MET A 491 26.49 -32.18 45.45
CA MET A 491 27.07 -33.42 45.96
C MET A 491 27.66 -33.25 47.37
N ASP A 492 28.19 -32.07 47.70
CA ASP A 492 28.75 -31.80 49.02
C ASP A 492 27.65 -31.60 50.07
N ASN A 493 26.59 -30.85 49.75
CA ASN A 493 25.44 -30.67 50.64
C ASN A 493 24.69 -31.98 50.88
N ALA A 494 24.51 -32.79 49.83
CA ALA A 494 23.90 -34.11 49.94
C ALA A 494 24.72 -35.05 50.83
N ARG A 495 26.05 -35.11 50.63
CA ARG A 495 26.96 -35.90 51.49
C ARG A 495 26.94 -35.44 52.94
N ALA A 496 26.93 -34.13 53.18
CA ALA A 496 26.85 -33.59 54.54
C ALA A 496 25.51 -33.94 55.21
N LEU A 497 24.40 -33.89 54.48
CA LEU A 497 23.08 -34.29 54.99
C LEU A 497 23.01 -35.79 55.30
N GLU A 498 23.56 -36.64 54.43
CA GLU A 498 23.66 -38.09 54.65
C GLU A 498 24.52 -38.42 55.88
N HIS A 499 25.61 -37.68 56.09
CA HIS A 499 26.47 -37.83 57.26
C HIS A 499 25.73 -37.50 58.55
N LEU A 500 25.00 -36.38 58.61
CA LEU A 500 24.15 -36.01 59.76
C LEU A 500 23.05 -37.06 60.02
N ASN A 501 22.41 -37.56 58.96
CA ASN A 501 21.38 -38.61 59.06
C ASN A 501 21.96 -39.92 59.62
N SER A 502 23.19 -40.26 59.24
CA SER A 502 23.88 -41.45 59.73
C SER A 502 24.26 -41.33 61.20
N ARG A 503 24.82 -40.18 61.62
CA ARG A 503 25.13 -39.87 63.03
C ARG A 503 23.88 -39.93 63.92
N TRP A 504 22.79 -39.31 63.47
CA TRP A 504 21.50 -39.36 64.17
C TRP A 504 20.98 -40.80 64.35
N LYS A 505 21.05 -41.64 63.31
CA LYS A 505 20.62 -43.05 63.40
C LYS A 505 21.43 -43.84 64.42
N VAL A 506 22.74 -43.62 64.49
CA VAL A 506 23.64 -44.27 65.44
C VAL A 506 23.23 -43.88 66.88
N LEU A 507 23.12 -42.59 67.17
CA LEU A 507 22.62 -42.07 68.45
C LEU A 507 21.24 -42.65 68.83
N GLN A 508 20.32 -42.75 67.86
CA GLN A 508 18.97 -43.26 68.08
C GLN A 508 18.97 -44.76 68.44
N VAL A 509 19.75 -45.58 67.73
CA VAL A 509 19.88 -47.02 68.01
C VAL A 509 20.48 -47.24 69.38
N GLU A 510 21.53 -46.51 69.72
CA GLU A 510 22.23 -46.68 70.98
C GLU A 510 21.41 -46.19 72.19
N PHE A 511 20.54 -45.20 71.99
CA PHE A 511 19.59 -44.78 73.02
C PHE A 511 18.38 -45.73 73.15
N THR A 512 17.89 -46.31 72.04
CA THR A 512 16.75 -47.27 72.05
C THR A 512 17.14 -48.67 72.50
N ALA A 513 18.40 -49.07 72.32
CA ALA A 513 18.95 -50.32 72.86
C ALA A 513 19.12 -50.29 74.39
N GLY A 514 19.07 -49.10 75.00
CA GLY A 514 19.18 -48.87 76.44
C GLY A 514 20.56 -49.24 77.03
N PRO A 515 20.86 -48.82 78.27
CA PRO A 515 22.11 -49.18 78.96
C PRO A 515 22.23 -50.68 79.33
N VAL A 516 21.37 -51.54 78.80
CA VAL A 516 21.18 -52.93 79.25
C VAL A 516 22.03 -53.92 78.43
N LEU A 517 22.68 -53.49 77.35
CA LEU A 517 23.40 -54.38 76.43
C LEU A 517 24.87 -54.00 76.14
N THR A 518 25.50 -53.21 77.00
CA THR A 518 26.96 -53.24 77.14
C THR A 518 27.28 -53.99 78.42
N VAL A 519 27.30 -55.32 78.30
CA VAL A 519 27.79 -56.27 79.33
C VAL A 519 29.30 -56.32 79.30
#